data_AF-A0A1I5AK01-F1
#
_entry.id   AF-A0A1I5AK01-F1
#
_cell.length_a   1.000
_cell.length_b   1.000
_cell.length_c   1.000
_cell.angle_alpha   90.00
_cell.angle_beta   90.00
_cell.angle_gamma   90.00
#
_symmetry.space_group_name_H-M   'P 1'
#
loop_
_entity.id
_entity.type
_entity.pdbx_description
1 polymer ?
#
loop_
_entity_poly.entity_id
_entity_poly.type
_entity_poly.pdbx_seq_one_letter_code
_entity_poly.pdbx_strand_id
1 'polypeptide(L)'
;MSINMLDEINAKIKQEILREREVRLTSQNSYLSVIPKNLRFRASSEHYHIKDLISLCKEDYRDLVVALIMKEKRENIKGYQIIDRFRTRPFIFISLLSLHPENKVKILGKTRFVAIKLLTKNPKLLDVATKLYRKYKR
;
A
#
# COMPACT_ATOMS: atom_id res chain seq x y z
N MET A 1 49.50 17.89 11.25
CA MET A 1 48.03 17.77 11.19
C MET A 1 47.55 17.53 12.60
N SER A 2 46.89 18.51 13.20
CA SER A 2 46.43 18.46 14.58
C SER A 2 45.33 17.42 14.74
N ILE A 3 45.37 16.65 15.83
CA ILE A 3 44.41 15.59 16.20
C ILE A 3 42.96 16.05 16.01
N ASN A 4 42.66 17.32 16.31
CA ASN A 4 41.34 17.95 16.10
C ASN A 4 40.84 17.92 14.63
N MET A 5 41.74 18.06 13.66
CA MET A 5 41.36 18.05 12.23
C MET A 5 40.98 16.63 11.78
N LEU A 6 41.62 15.62 12.35
CA LEU A 6 41.30 14.21 12.09
C LEU A 6 39.94 13.84 12.71
N ASP A 7 39.67 14.34 13.91
CA ASP A 7 38.39 14.14 14.60
C ASP A 7 37.22 14.83 13.90
N GLU A 8 37.43 16.02 13.33
CA GLU A 8 36.43 16.71 12.50
C GLU A 8 36.12 15.94 11.21
N ILE A 9 37.15 15.39 10.55
CA ILE A 9 36.98 14.57 9.34
C ILE A 9 36.21 13.28 9.69
N ASN A 10 36.58 12.61 10.77
CA ASN A 10 35.89 11.41 11.25
C ASN A 10 34.43 11.68 11.62
N ALA A 11 34.14 12.83 12.26
CA ALA A 11 32.79 13.25 12.58
C ALA A 11 31.94 13.49 11.32
N LYS A 12 32.50 14.14 10.30
CA LYS A 12 31.84 14.35 9.00
C LYS A 12 31.55 13.04 8.28
N ILE A 13 32.52 12.12 8.21
CA ILE A 13 32.34 10.80 7.60
C ILE A 13 31.24 10.02 8.34
N LYS A 14 31.22 10.07 9.67
CA LYS A 14 30.21 9.39 10.48
C LYS A 14 28.80 9.96 10.23
N GLN A 15 28.67 11.29 10.12
CA GLN A 15 27.40 11.94 9.78
C GLN A 15 26.93 11.55 8.37
N GLU A 16 27.84 11.50 7.39
CA GLU A 16 27.49 11.09 6.03
C GLU A 16 27.03 9.63 5.96
N ILE A 17 27.71 8.72 6.67
CA ILE A 17 27.30 7.32 6.79
C ILE A 17 25.92 7.20 7.44
N LEU A 18 25.62 7.98 8.48
CA LEU A 18 24.31 7.99 9.12
C LEU A 18 23.22 8.48 8.18
N ARG A 19 23.49 9.58 7.45
CA ARG A 19 22.58 10.12 6.43
C ARG A 19 22.28 9.10 5.33
N GLU A 20 23.31 8.45 4.79
CA GLU A 20 23.17 7.40 3.78
C GLU A 20 22.39 6.19 4.30
N ARG A 21 22.57 5.82 5.58
CA ARG A 21 21.77 4.76 6.22
C ARG A 21 20.30 5.17 6.35
N GLU A 22 20.01 6.41 6.72
CA GLU A 22 18.65 6.93 6.79
C GLU A 22 17.98 6.96 5.41
N VAL A 23 18.71 7.36 4.36
CA VAL A 23 18.23 7.32 2.96
C VAL A 23 17.93 5.89 2.52
N ARG A 24 18.78 4.92 2.87
CA ARG A 24 18.52 3.50 2.59
C ARG A 24 17.32 2.96 3.36
N LEU A 25 17.15 3.35 4.62
CA LEU A 25 16.00 2.95 5.44
C LEU A 25 14.70 3.52 4.90
N THR A 26 14.68 4.80 4.49
CA THR A 26 13.51 5.43 3.85
C THR A 26 13.20 4.82 2.48
N SER A 27 14.23 4.51 1.68
CA SER A 27 14.12 3.76 0.42
C SER A 27 13.54 2.35 0.62
N GLN A 28 14.03 1.62 1.62
CA GLN A 28 13.52 0.28 1.98
C GLN A 28 12.10 0.35 2.53
N ASN A 29 11.75 1.41 3.26
CA ASN A 29 10.41 1.62 3.80
C ASN A 29 9.39 2.13 2.76
N SER A 30 9.85 2.57 1.59
CA SER A 30 8.98 2.92 0.49
C SER A 30 8.19 1.71 -0.01
N TYR A 31 6.90 1.92 -0.31
CA TYR A 31 6.03 0.91 -0.93
C TYR A 31 6.54 0.45 -2.31
N LEU A 32 7.41 1.25 -2.96
CA LEU A 32 8.06 0.91 -4.23
C LEU A 32 9.03 -0.28 -4.13
N SER A 33 9.45 -0.64 -2.91
CA SER A 33 10.25 -1.84 -2.65
C SER A 33 9.47 -3.14 -2.91
N VAL A 34 8.15 -3.12 -2.70
CA VAL A 34 7.25 -4.26 -2.92
C VAL A 34 6.89 -4.41 -4.40
N ILE A 35 7.02 -3.34 -5.19
CA ILE A 35 6.65 -3.32 -6.60
C ILE A 35 7.84 -3.75 -7.47
N PRO A 36 7.74 -4.87 -8.21
CA PRO A 36 8.73 -5.30 -9.18
C PRO A 36 9.07 -4.19 -10.18
N LYS A 37 10.34 -4.07 -10.57
CA LYS A 37 10.82 -2.96 -11.42
C LYS A 37 10.02 -2.81 -12.71
N ASN A 38 9.64 -3.93 -13.33
CA ASN A 38 8.82 -3.98 -14.54
C ASN A 38 7.38 -3.48 -14.35
N LEU A 39 6.87 -3.36 -13.12
CA LEU A 39 5.52 -2.88 -12.82
C LEU A 39 5.50 -1.50 -12.15
N ARG A 40 6.66 -0.88 -11.93
CA ARG A 40 6.75 0.46 -11.30
C ARG A 40 6.11 1.56 -12.13
N PHE A 41 6.05 1.41 -13.45
CA PHE A 41 5.32 2.34 -14.31
C PHE A 41 3.83 2.40 -13.95
N ARG A 42 3.26 1.32 -13.40
CA ARG A 42 1.88 1.34 -12.92
C ARG A 42 1.76 2.14 -11.63
N ALA A 43 2.81 2.21 -10.81
CA ALA A 43 2.75 2.90 -9.52
C ALA A 43 2.52 4.41 -9.63
N SER A 44 2.83 5.04 -10.77
CA SER A 44 2.50 6.45 -11.03
C SER A 44 1.01 6.66 -11.38
N SER A 45 0.28 5.59 -11.71
CA SER A 45 -1.14 5.71 -12.07
C SER A 45 -2.02 5.98 -10.84
N GLU A 46 -2.92 6.94 -10.99
CA GLU A 46 -3.97 7.29 -10.00
C GLU A 46 -5.29 6.58 -10.23
N HIS A 47 -5.42 5.89 -11.36
CA HIS A 47 -6.64 5.24 -11.81
C HIS A 47 -6.35 3.82 -12.25
N TYR A 48 -7.09 2.84 -11.72
CA TYR A 48 -7.00 1.45 -12.18
C TYR A 48 -8.37 0.86 -12.48
N HIS A 49 -8.41 -0.03 -13.47
CA HIS A 49 -9.54 -0.92 -13.66
C HIS A 49 -9.47 -2.10 -12.70
N ILE A 50 -10.62 -2.48 -12.13
CA ILE A 50 -10.72 -3.66 -11.25
C ILE A 50 -10.21 -4.93 -11.93
N LYS A 51 -10.48 -5.10 -13.22
CA LYS A 51 -10.05 -6.29 -13.97
C LYS A 51 -8.52 -6.44 -13.97
N ASP A 52 -7.81 -5.33 -14.14
CA ASP A 52 -6.36 -5.30 -14.14
C ASP A 52 -5.78 -5.61 -12.76
N LEU A 53 -6.45 -5.16 -11.69
CA LEU A 53 -6.05 -5.49 -10.33
C LEU A 53 -6.32 -6.96 -10.00
N ILE A 54 -7.43 -7.51 -10.47
CA ILE A 54 -7.77 -8.93 -10.28
C ILE A 54 -6.80 -9.84 -11.01
N SER A 55 -6.38 -9.48 -12.23
CA SER A 55 -5.44 -10.30 -13.00
C SER A 55 -4.08 -10.41 -12.31
N LEU A 56 -3.69 -9.38 -11.54
CA LEU A 56 -2.47 -9.41 -10.73
C LEU A 56 -2.60 -10.39 -9.55
N CYS A 57 -3.77 -10.58 -8.94
CA CYS A 57 -3.95 -11.37 -7.70
C CYS A 57 -3.73 -12.91 -7.80
N LYS A 58 -3.18 -13.46 -8.89
CA LYS A 58 -3.12 -14.92 -9.14
C LYS A 58 -2.08 -15.69 -8.30
N GLU A 59 -0.92 -15.11 -8.00
CA GLU A 59 0.24 -15.84 -7.47
C GLU A 59 1.02 -15.02 -6.41
N ASP A 60 0.34 -14.52 -5.36
CA ASP A 60 0.91 -13.70 -4.27
C ASP A 60 1.23 -12.23 -4.56
N TYR A 61 0.88 -11.68 -5.72
CA TYR A 61 0.94 -10.23 -5.98
C TYR A 61 -0.14 -9.40 -5.24
N ARG A 62 -0.66 -9.88 -4.12
CA ARG A 62 -1.65 -9.11 -3.32
C ARG A 62 -0.99 -7.95 -2.61
N ASP A 63 0.25 -8.12 -2.16
CA ASP A 63 1.06 -7.04 -1.59
C ASP A 63 1.35 -5.96 -2.63
N LEU A 64 1.57 -6.36 -3.89
CA LEU A 64 1.64 -5.44 -5.02
C LEU A 64 0.32 -4.68 -5.19
N VAL A 65 -0.82 -5.36 -5.21
CA VAL A 65 -2.14 -4.70 -5.36
C VAL A 65 -2.41 -3.71 -4.22
N VAL A 66 -2.05 -4.09 -3.00
CA VAL A 66 -2.11 -3.21 -1.83
C VAL A 66 -1.21 -1.99 -2.04
N ALA A 67 0.05 -2.18 -2.41
CA ALA A 67 0.99 -1.09 -2.67
C ALA A 67 0.54 -0.20 -3.84
N LEU A 68 -0.12 -0.76 -4.85
CA LEU A 68 -0.63 0.01 -5.99
C LEU A 68 -1.84 0.87 -5.61
N ILE A 69 -2.80 0.34 -4.85
CA ILE A 69 -4.04 1.03 -4.46
C ILE A 69 -3.77 2.04 -3.33
N MET A 70 -3.05 1.60 -2.30
CA MET A 70 -2.87 2.36 -1.05
C MET A 70 -1.63 3.26 -1.08
N LYS A 71 -0.70 2.99 -2.01
CA LYS A 71 0.64 3.62 -2.07
C LYS A 71 1.38 3.53 -0.75
N GLU A 72 1.15 2.45 -0.02
CA GLU A 72 1.73 2.16 1.30
C GLU A 72 1.99 0.66 1.42
N LYS A 73 2.89 0.28 2.33
CA LYS A 73 3.13 -1.13 2.65
C LYS A 73 1.95 -1.68 3.44
N ARG A 74 1.64 -2.97 3.24
CA ARG A 74 0.56 -3.67 3.95
C ARG A 74 0.64 -3.56 5.49
N GLU A 75 1.85 -3.49 6.02
CA GLU A 75 2.13 -3.40 7.46
C GLU A 75 1.70 -2.07 8.06
N ASN A 76 1.70 -1.00 7.26
CA ASN A 76 1.30 0.34 7.70
C ASN A 76 -0.21 0.56 7.58
N ILE A 77 -0.91 -0.30 6.84
CA ILE A 77 -2.35 -0.21 6.65
C ILE A 77 -3.03 -0.76 7.87
N LYS A 78 -3.55 0.15 8.70
CA LYS A 78 -4.35 -0.23 9.85
C LYS A 78 -5.57 -1.01 9.36
N GLY A 79 -6.00 -2.04 10.09
CA GLY A 79 -7.20 -2.81 9.71
C GLY A 79 -7.01 -3.76 8.52
N TYR A 80 -5.80 -3.80 7.93
CA TYR A 80 -5.46 -4.73 6.85
C TYR A 80 -5.72 -6.19 7.21
N GLN A 81 -5.49 -6.59 8.46
CA GLN A 81 -5.78 -7.95 8.96
C GLN A 81 -7.23 -8.38 8.73
N ILE A 82 -8.19 -7.44 8.72
CA ILE A 82 -9.59 -7.74 8.44
C ILE A 82 -9.82 -7.95 6.95
N ILE A 83 -9.15 -7.13 6.12
CA ILE A 83 -9.20 -7.22 4.65
C ILE A 83 -8.52 -8.52 4.17
N ASP A 84 -7.40 -8.90 4.79
CA ASP A 84 -6.63 -10.11 4.48
C ASP A 84 -7.43 -11.41 4.72
N ARG A 85 -8.47 -11.38 5.56
CA ARG A 85 -9.42 -12.52 5.67
C ARG A 85 -10.09 -12.86 4.34
N PHE A 86 -10.18 -11.89 3.44
CA PHE A 86 -10.76 -12.03 2.10
C PHE A 86 -9.70 -12.26 1.02
N ARG A 87 -8.45 -12.58 1.39
CA ARG A 87 -7.34 -12.82 0.46
C ARG A 87 -7.71 -13.84 -0.63
N THR A 88 -8.45 -14.89 -0.29
CA THR A 88 -8.87 -15.96 -1.23
C THR A 88 -9.87 -15.48 -2.28
N ARG A 89 -10.45 -14.28 -2.13
CA ARG A 89 -11.47 -13.71 -3.01
C ARG A 89 -11.02 -12.35 -3.55
N PRO A 90 -10.23 -12.30 -4.64
CA PRO A 90 -9.64 -11.09 -5.18
C PRO A 90 -10.63 -9.94 -5.40
N PHE A 91 -11.82 -10.27 -5.91
CA PHE A 91 -12.87 -9.28 -6.13
C PHE A 91 -13.32 -8.60 -4.83
N ILE A 92 -13.57 -9.37 -3.77
CA ILE A 92 -14.00 -8.82 -2.47
C ILE A 92 -12.85 -8.03 -1.83
N PHE A 93 -11.63 -8.59 -1.89
CA PHE A 93 -10.41 -7.96 -1.37
C PHE A 93 -10.17 -6.57 -1.98
N ILE A 94 -10.15 -6.48 -3.31
CA ILE A 94 -9.97 -5.20 -4.03
C ILE A 94 -11.11 -4.23 -3.72
N SER A 95 -12.34 -4.74 -3.60
CA SER A 95 -13.50 -3.91 -3.26
C SER A 95 -13.37 -3.29 -1.87
N LEU A 96 -12.93 -4.06 -0.88
CA LEU A 96 -12.69 -3.57 0.48
C LEU A 96 -11.54 -2.57 0.53
N LEU A 97 -10.43 -2.83 -0.17
CA LEU A 97 -9.33 -1.86 -0.30
C LEU A 97 -9.80 -0.55 -0.95
N SER A 98 -10.67 -0.64 -1.96
CA SER A 98 -11.18 0.55 -2.66
C SER A 98 -12.03 1.47 -1.79
N LEU A 99 -12.67 0.91 -0.76
CA LEU A 99 -13.50 1.62 0.20
C LEU A 99 -12.71 2.04 1.45
N HIS A 100 -11.45 1.63 1.55
CA HIS A 100 -10.61 2.00 2.67
C HIS A 100 -10.37 3.53 2.67
N PRO A 101 -10.44 4.19 3.84
CA PRO A 101 -10.26 5.64 3.95
C PRO A 101 -8.88 6.13 3.49
N GLU A 102 -7.84 5.32 3.70
CA GLU A 102 -6.46 5.63 3.27
C GLU A 102 -6.20 5.30 1.78
N ASN A 103 -7.23 4.92 1.01
CA ASN A 103 -7.07 4.64 -0.42
C ASN A 103 -6.72 5.93 -1.18
N LYS A 104 -5.63 5.90 -1.95
CA LYS A 104 -5.14 7.05 -2.73
C LYS A 104 -5.45 6.93 -4.23
N VAL A 105 -6.10 5.84 -4.65
CA VAL A 105 -6.33 5.52 -6.06
C VAL A 105 -7.82 5.34 -6.36
N LYS A 106 -8.26 5.95 -7.45
CA LYS A 106 -9.62 5.78 -7.96
C LYS A 106 -9.73 4.48 -8.76
N ILE A 107 -10.72 3.69 -8.39
CA ILE A 107 -11.08 2.48 -9.14
C ILE A 107 -12.16 2.82 -10.18
N LEU A 108 -11.93 2.44 -11.44
CA LEU A 108 -12.80 2.76 -12.58
C LEU A 108 -13.67 1.58 -13.04
N GLY A 109 -14.85 1.92 -13.54
CA GLY A 109 -15.71 1.04 -14.34
C GLY A 109 -16.97 0.51 -13.64
N LYS A 110 -17.86 -0.11 -14.44
CA LYS A 110 -19.13 -0.71 -13.98
C LYS A 110 -18.93 -1.81 -12.93
N THR A 111 -17.80 -2.51 -12.99
CA THR A 111 -17.40 -3.52 -11.99
C THR A 111 -17.25 -2.96 -10.58
N ARG A 112 -16.93 -1.67 -10.42
CA ARG A 112 -16.89 -1.02 -9.11
C ARG A 112 -18.29 -0.92 -8.49
N PHE A 113 -19.29 -0.57 -9.30
CA PHE A 113 -20.67 -0.53 -8.84
C PHE A 113 -21.18 -1.92 -8.45
N VAL A 114 -20.82 -2.95 -9.21
CA VAL A 114 -21.12 -4.35 -8.86
C VAL A 114 -20.45 -4.75 -7.56
N ALA A 115 -19.18 -4.37 -7.37
CA ALA A 115 -18.42 -4.59 -6.14
C ALA A 115 -19.10 -3.97 -4.92
N ILE A 116 -19.44 -2.68 -5.00
CA ILE A 116 -20.14 -1.97 -3.92
C ILE A 116 -21.51 -2.60 -3.65
N LYS A 117 -22.28 -2.92 -4.71
CA LYS A 117 -23.60 -3.55 -4.59
C LYS A 117 -23.53 -4.96 -3.98
N LEU A 118 -22.45 -5.70 -4.23
CA LEU A 118 -22.22 -7.01 -3.63
C LEU A 118 -21.86 -6.88 -2.15
N LEU A 119 -21.06 -5.87 -1.79
CA LEU A 119 -20.74 -5.56 -0.40
C LEU A 119 -21.99 -5.12 0.38
N THR A 120 -22.87 -4.28 -0.20
CA THR A 120 -24.11 -3.84 0.47
C THR A 120 -25.14 -4.95 0.62
N LYS A 121 -25.19 -5.92 -0.31
CA LYS A 121 -26.05 -7.09 -0.20
C LYS A 121 -25.59 -8.08 0.87
N ASN A 122 -24.35 -8.01 1.33
CA ASN A 122 -23.84 -8.87 2.39
C ASN A 122 -23.65 -8.06 3.69
N PRO A 123 -24.55 -8.20 4.68
CA PRO A 123 -24.55 -7.36 5.87
C PRO A 123 -23.25 -7.48 6.68
N LYS A 124 -22.59 -8.65 6.67
CA LYS A 124 -21.30 -8.84 7.36
C LYS A 124 -20.16 -8.06 6.69
N LEU A 125 -20.12 -8.04 5.36
CA LEU A 125 -19.11 -7.31 4.60
C LEU A 125 -19.32 -5.79 4.70
N LEU A 126 -20.59 -5.37 4.65
CA LEU A 126 -20.96 -3.98 4.84
C LEU A 126 -20.60 -3.49 6.25
N ASP A 127 -20.85 -4.29 7.28
CA ASP A 127 -20.48 -3.96 8.66
C ASP A 127 -18.95 -3.85 8.82
N VAL A 128 -18.18 -4.74 8.19
CA VAL A 128 -16.71 -4.64 8.13
C VAL A 128 -16.26 -3.34 7.47
N ALA A 129 -16.82 -3.01 6.29
CA ALA A 129 -16.47 -1.79 5.58
C ALA A 129 -16.89 -0.53 6.37
N THR A 130 -18.02 -0.57 7.07
CA THR A 130 -18.54 0.52 7.90
C THR A 130 -17.70 0.70 9.16
N LYS A 131 -17.27 -0.39 9.80
CA LYS A 131 -16.35 -0.36 10.94
C LYS A 131 -14.99 0.20 10.54
N LEU A 132 -14.46 -0.23 9.38
CA LEU A 132 -13.26 0.33 8.78
C LEU A 132 -13.43 1.82 8.51
N TYR A 133 -14.56 2.28 7.99
CA TYR A 133 -14.75 3.70 7.72
C TYR A 133 -14.91 4.54 9.01
N ARG A 134 -15.74 4.07 9.96
CA ARG A 134 -16.04 4.80 11.22
C ARG A 134 -14.83 4.92 12.14
N LYS A 135 -13.96 3.91 12.17
CA LYS A 135 -12.76 3.91 13.02
C LYS A 135 -11.73 4.97 12.59
N TYR A 136 -11.84 5.53 11.38
CA TYR A 136 -10.82 6.40 10.76
C TYR A 136 -11.35 7.78 10.39
N LYS A 137 -12.66 7.99 10.43
CA LYS A 137 -13.26 9.34 10.33
C LYS A 137 -13.15 10.12 11.66
N ARG A 138 -12.77 9.45 12.76
CA ARG A 138 -12.37 10.05 14.04
C ARG A 138 -10.85 10.13 14.09
#